data_AF-A0AAN9VBD9-F1
#
_entry.id   AF-A0AAN9VBD9-F1
#
_cell.length_a   1.000
_cell.length_b   1.000
_cell.length_c   1.000
_cell.angle_alpha   90.00
_cell.angle_beta   90.00
_cell.angle_gamma   90.00
#
_symmetry.space_group_name_H-M   'P 1'
#
loop_
_entity.id
_entity.type
_entity.pdbx_description
1 polymer ?
#
loop_
_entity_poly.entity_id
_entity_poly.type
_entity_poly.pdbx_seq_one_letter_code
_entity_poly.pdbx_strand_id
1 'polypeptide(L)'
;MVHWTSPAAGEISYVPFDSWDGLEDVQLYNVGGFHPVHLGDLLGARFEVIHKLGHGGFGIVWLCLDIVSREWRAVKILAADRSVAGGDEDTMRYLTSQASLKELEDNHIAPTLETFWIDGPNGWHFCSVMEVLGSTVADWSMGLDPLVPSAAANIKDACRQIAKGVQYLHKHGICHGDLRAHNVLMRLKGIDQLEKTQLLELTGEPECYDVQVLRVTLHRISRDY
;
A
#
# COMPACT_ATOMS: atom_id res chain seq x y z
N MET A 1 -0.62 -4.53 -13.70
CA MET A 1 -1.23 -3.22 -13.34
C MET A 1 -2.16 -2.76 -14.44
N VAL A 2 -3.20 -1.98 -14.15
CA VAL A 2 -4.23 -1.59 -15.11
C VAL A 2 -4.02 -0.17 -15.67
N HIS A 3 -4.05 0.03 -17.00
CA HIS A 3 -4.06 1.37 -17.62
C HIS A 3 -5.49 1.89 -17.86
N TRP A 4 -5.79 3.13 -17.43
CA TRP A 4 -7.10 3.80 -17.55
C TRP A 4 -7.11 5.04 -18.45
N THR A 5 -8.30 5.45 -18.92
CA THR A 5 -8.59 6.80 -19.42
C THR A 5 -9.69 7.42 -18.56
N SER A 6 -9.54 8.67 -18.11
CA SER A 6 -10.49 9.35 -17.21
C SER A 6 -11.89 9.48 -17.84
N PRO A 7 -12.98 9.01 -17.21
CA PRO A 7 -14.33 9.22 -17.72
C PRO A 7 -15.08 10.31 -16.95
N ALA A 8 -15.83 11.15 -17.67
CA ALA A 8 -16.91 11.95 -17.10
C ALA A 8 -18.05 11.06 -16.59
N ALA A 9 -18.81 11.56 -15.61
CA ALA A 9 -19.80 10.88 -14.76
C ALA A 9 -20.60 9.73 -15.41
N GLY A 10 -20.57 8.55 -14.75
CA GLY A 10 -21.34 7.34 -15.08
C GLY A 10 -20.90 6.15 -14.22
N GLU A 11 -21.73 5.10 -14.11
CA GLU A 11 -21.41 3.88 -13.37
C GLU A 11 -20.44 3.01 -14.19
N ILE A 12 -19.31 2.66 -13.59
CA ILE A 12 -18.19 1.99 -14.25
C ILE A 12 -18.16 0.51 -13.83
N SER A 13 -18.07 -0.41 -14.80
CA SER A 13 -17.78 -1.82 -14.55
C SER A 13 -16.49 -2.26 -15.24
N TYR A 14 -15.77 -3.20 -14.61
CA TYR A 14 -14.47 -3.67 -15.06
C TYR A 14 -14.49 -5.19 -15.22
N VAL A 15 -13.97 -5.68 -16.34
CA VAL A 15 -14.04 -7.11 -16.72
C VAL A 15 -12.64 -7.65 -16.99
N PRO A 16 -12.22 -8.76 -16.36
CA PRO A 16 -10.90 -9.36 -16.60
C PRO A 16 -10.87 -10.11 -17.94
N PHE A 17 -9.70 -10.14 -18.60
CA PHE A 17 -9.51 -10.79 -19.90
C PHE A 17 -9.20 -12.30 -19.80
N ASP A 18 -8.58 -12.77 -18.70
CA ASP A 18 -8.24 -14.19 -18.45
C ASP A 18 -8.13 -14.53 -16.93
N SER A 19 -7.43 -15.59 -16.50
CA SER A 19 -7.16 -15.96 -15.09
C SER A 19 -5.81 -15.43 -14.58
N TRP A 20 -5.77 -14.77 -13.40
CA TRP A 20 -4.69 -13.87 -12.97
C TRP A 20 -4.16 -14.29 -11.58
N ASP A 21 -2.96 -14.87 -11.50
CA ASP A 21 -2.28 -15.08 -10.20
C ASP A 21 -1.44 -13.84 -9.86
N GLY A 22 -1.62 -13.27 -8.65
CA GLY A 22 -0.80 -12.18 -8.11
C GLY A 22 -1.26 -10.75 -8.42
N LEU A 23 -2.35 -10.58 -9.16
CA LEU A 23 -2.99 -9.29 -9.38
C LEU A 23 -4.25 -9.14 -8.51
N GLU A 24 -4.57 -7.90 -8.15
CA GLU A 24 -5.78 -7.59 -7.41
C GLU A 24 -7.02 -7.88 -8.25
N ASP A 25 -8.11 -8.29 -7.59
CA ASP A 25 -9.37 -8.56 -8.29
C ASP A 25 -9.90 -7.27 -8.92
N VAL A 26 -9.95 -7.25 -10.25
CA VAL A 26 -10.37 -6.09 -11.03
C VAL A 26 -11.82 -5.68 -10.73
N GLN A 27 -12.64 -6.62 -10.24
CA GLN A 27 -14.02 -6.35 -9.86
C GLN A 27 -14.11 -5.44 -8.62
N LEU A 28 -13.02 -5.31 -7.85
CA LEU A 28 -12.94 -4.44 -6.68
C LEU A 28 -12.67 -2.98 -7.03
N TYR A 29 -12.38 -2.64 -8.28
CA TYR A 29 -12.50 -1.26 -8.73
C TYR A 29 -14.00 -1.01 -8.95
N ASN A 30 -14.67 -0.31 -8.05
CA ASN A 30 -16.08 0.11 -8.19
C ASN A 30 -16.37 1.14 -7.10
N VAL A 31 -17.57 1.72 -7.08
CA VAL A 31 -17.98 2.64 -6.00
C VAL A 31 -17.90 1.93 -4.65
N GLY A 32 -17.07 2.44 -3.73
CA GLY A 32 -16.75 1.82 -2.45
C GLY A 32 -15.46 0.99 -2.47
N GLY A 33 -14.97 0.62 -3.64
CA GLY A 33 -13.80 -0.23 -3.84
C GLY A 33 -12.46 0.52 -3.93
N PHE A 34 -11.52 -0.03 -4.70
CA PHE A 34 -10.17 0.50 -4.88
C PHE A 34 -10.11 1.76 -5.74
N HIS A 35 -9.16 2.63 -5.43
CA HIS A 35 -8.86 3.79 -6.28
C HIS A 35 -8.05 3.36 -7.51
N PRO A 36 -8.47 3.69 -8.74
CA PRO A 36 -7.67 3.45 -9.93
C PRO A 36 -6.45 4.38 -9.95
N VAL A 37 -5.26 3.81 -10.15
CA VAL A 37 -3.97 4.51 -10.17
C VAL A 37 -3.12 4.05 -11.35
N HIS A 38 -2.38 4.98 -11.95
CA HIS A 38 -1.41 4.73 -13.01
C HIS A 38 0.01 5.07 -12.59
N LEU A 39 0.98 4.48 -13.28
CA LEU A 39 2.37 4.92 -13.21
C LEU A 39 2.50 6.37 -13.68
N GLY A 40 3.24 7.17 -12.93
CA GLY A 40 3.43 8.60 -13.18
C GLY A 40 2.34 9.50 -12.58
N ASP A 41 1.27 8.95 -12.02
CA ASP A 41 0.28 9.75 -11.30
C ASP A 41 0.90 10.48 -10.12
N LEU A 42 0.41 11.68 -9.82
CA LEU A 42 0.80 12.46 -8.66
C LEU A 42 -0.26 12.36 -7.56
N LEU A 43 -0.10 11.39 -6.65
CA LEU A 43 -0.99 11.26 -5.50
C LEU A 43 -0.81 12.45 -4.55
N GLY A 44 -1.92 13.06 -4.14
CA GLY A 44 -1.88 14.28 -3.31
C GLY A 44 -1.10 15.43 -3.95
N ALA A 45 -0.97 15.44 -5.28
CA ALA A 45 -0.15 16.38 -6.06
C ALA A 45 1.35 16.41 -5.67
N ARG A 46 1.88 15.32 -5.07
CA ARG A 46 3.26 15.26 -4.56
C ARG A 46 3.96 13.93 -4.77
N PHE A 47 3.25 12.80 -4.65
CA PHE A 47 3.86 11.49 -4.69
C PHE A 47 3.70 10.89 -6.08
N GLU A 48 4.77 10.94 -6.89
CA GLU A 48 4.79 10.33 -8.22
C GLU A 48 4.78 8.81 -8.08
N VAL A 49 3.83 8.13 -8.70
CA VAL A 49 3.68 6.67 -8.63
C VAL A 49 4.69 5.98 -9.55
N ILE A 50 5.44 5.03 -9.01
CA ILE A 50 6.60 4.42 -9.68
C ILE A 50 6.42 2.92 -9.85
N HIS A 51 5.90 2.23 -8.84
CA HIS A 51 5.69 0.79 -8.87
C HIS A 51 4.57 0.41 -7.90
N LYS A 52 3.89 -0.71 -8.13
CA LYS A 52 3.01 -1.32 -7.12
C LYS A 52 3.84 -2.19 -6.18
N LEU A 53 3.72 -1.99 -4.88
CA LEU A 53 4.41 -2.80 -3.86
C LEU A 53 3.57 -3.99 -3.40
N GLY A 54 2.25 -3.85 -3.41
CA GLY A 54 1.36 -4.94 -3.02
C GLY A 54 -0.09 -4.51 -2.95
N HIS A 55 -0.95 -5.49 -2.69
CA HIS A 55 -2.35 -5.26 -2.37
C HIS A 55 -2.79 -6.21 -1.26
N GLY A 56 -3.82 -5.83 -0.53
CA GLY A 56 -4.49 -6.68 0.44
C GLY A 56 -5.97 -6.38 0.46
N GLY A 57 -6.71 -7.04 1.37
CA GLY A 57 -8.17 -6.87 1.44
C GLY A 57 -8.64 -5.45 1.74
N PHE A 58 -7.76 -4.56 2.21
CA PHE A 58 -8.12 -3.20 2.63
C PHE A 58 -7.64 -2.09 1.69
N GLY A 59 -6.78 -2.40 0.72
CA GLY A 59 -6.19 -1.37 -0.13
C GLY A 59 -4.96 -1.83 -0.90
N ILE A 60 -4.34 -0.87 -1.58
CA ILE A 60 -3.18 -1.08 -2.45
C ILE A 60 -2.03 -0.20 -1.96
N VAL A 61 -0.81 -0.73 -1.99
CA VAL A 61 0.41 -0.01 -1.60
C VAL A 61 1.25 0.27 -2.84
N TRP A 62 1.64 1.52 -2.99
CA TRP A 62 2.39 2.04 -4.13
C TRP A 62 3.75 2.55 -3.69
N LEU A 63 4.79 2.18 -4.41
CA LEU A 63 6.06 2.87 -4.36
C LEU A 63 5.91 4.19 -5.10
N CYS A 64 6.25 5.27 -4.41
CA CYS A 64 6.22 6.61 -4.96
C CYS A 64 7.55 7.34 -4.72
N LEU A 65 7.85 8.29 -5.59
CA LEU A 65 8.86 9.31 -5.33
C LEU A 65 8.14 10.55 -4.77
N ASP A 66 8.54 10.97 -3.57
CA ASP A 66 8.16 12.28 -3.07
C ASP A 66 8.94 13.34 -3.85
N ILE A 67 8.26 14.07 -4.74
CA ILE A 67 8.93 15.03 -5.61
C ILE A 67 9.48 16.25 -4.85
N VAL A 68 8.99 16.50 -3.62
CA VAL A 68 9.42 17.62 -2.79
C VAL A 68 10.65 17.25 -1.98
N SER A 69 10.61 16.14 -1.24
CA SER A 69 11.76 15.72 -0.41
C SER A 69 12.83 14.96 -1.20
N ARG A 70 12.48 14.45 -2.40
CA ARG A 70 13.32 13.57 -3.24
C ARG A 70 13.63 12.22 -2.58
N GLU A 71 12.74 11.75 -1.72
CA GLU A 71 12.87 10.47 -1.02
C GLU A 71 11.80 9.48 -1.50
N TRP A 72 12.10 8.20 -1.38
CA TRP A 72 11.18 7.13 -1.72
C TRP A 72 10.15 6.95 -0.60
N ARG A 73 8.90 6.71 -0.99
CA ARG A 73 7.78 6.51 -0.06
C ARG A 73 6.89 5.36 -0.48
N ALA A 74 6.36 4.66 0.51
CA ALA A 74 5.24 3.75 0.30
C ALA A 74 3.94 4.50 0.61
N VAL A 75 3.04 4.58 -0.37
CA VAL A 75 1.72 5.20 -0.21
C VAL A 75 0.67 4.10 -0.25
N LYS A 76 0.02 3.85 0.88
CA LYS A 76 -1.11 2.93 0.99
C LYS A 76 -2.39 3.70 0.78
N ILE A 77 -3.19 3.27 -0.20
CA ILE A 77 -4.52 3.81 -0.51
C ILE A 77 -5.55 2.79 -0.09
N LEU A 78 -6.41 3.14 0.87
CA LEU A 78 -7.49 2.28 1.30
C LEU A 78 -8.62 2.25 0.26
N ALA A 79 -9.34 1.13 0.19
CA ALA A 79 -10.64 1.10 -0.48
C ALA A 79 -11.58 2.14 0.15
N ALA A 80 -12.49 2.72 -0.64
CA ALA A 80 -13.33 3.82 -0.17
C ALA A 80 -14.24 3.39 1.00
N ASP A 81 -14.78 2.17 0.98
CA ASP A 81 -15.61 1.61 2.07
C ASP A 81 -14.83 1.31 3.35
N ARG A 82 -13.50 1.17 3.24
CA ARG A 82 -12.57 1.01 4.37
C ARG A 82 -11.99 2.32 4.85
N SER A 83 -12.22 3.41 4.13
CA SER A 83 -11.73 4.75 4.46
C SER A 83 -12.66 5.42 5.48
N VAL A 84 -12.79 4.80 6.65
CA VAL A 84 -13.65 5.23 7.75
C VAL A 84 -12.84 5.58 8.99
N ALA A 85 -13.40 6.44 9.85
CA ALA A 85 -12.83 6.70 11.17
C ALA A 85 -12.94 5.46 12.07
N GLY A 86 -11.96 5.29 12.96
CA GLY A 86 -11.83 4.18 13.91
C GLY A 86 -10.99 2.98 13.43
N GLY A 87 -10.32 3.07 12.27
CA GLY A 87 -9.50 1.99 11.71
C GLY A 87 -8.07 1.90 12.28
N ASP A 88 -7.27 0.97 11.74
CA ASP A 88 -5.85 0.78 12.12
C ASP A 88 -5.03 2.08 12.07
N GLU A 89 -5.36 2.94 11.10
CA GLU A 89 -4.71 4.23 10.89
C GLU A 89 -4.96 5.20 12.07
N ASP A 90 -6.11 5.12 12.75
CA ASP A 90 -6.36 5.89 13.97
C ASP A 90 -5.58 5.35 15.17
N THR A 91 -5.38 4.04 15.24
CA THR A 91 -4.52 3.41 16.24
C THR A 91 -3.07 3.85 16.05
N MET A 92 -2.60 3.88 14.80
CA MET A 92 -1.26 4.38 14.47
C MET A 92 -1.12 5.88 14.74
N ARG A 93 -2.11 6.70 14.39
CA ARG A 93 -2.13 8.13 14.74
C ARG A 93 -2.07 8.35 16.25
N TYR A 94 -2.85 7.60 17.02
CA TYR A 94 -2.79 7.63 18.48
C TYR A 94 -1.38 7.30 18.97
N LEU A 95 -0.76 6.23 18.48
CA LEU A 95 0.59 5.85 18.88
C LEU A 95 1.64 6.90 18.52
N THR A 96 1.60 7.45 17.31
CA THR A 96 2.49 8.54 16.85
C THR A 96 2.25 9.85 17.61
N SER A 97 1.08 10.05 18.23
CA SER A 97 0.85 11.20 19.12
C SER A 97 1.53 11.07 20.49
N GLN A 98 1.88 9.85 20.90
CA GLN A 98 2.46 9.55 22.22
C GLN A 98 3.98 9.35 22.18
N ALA A 99 4.57 9.18 20.99
CA ALA A 99 5.97 8.81 20.83
C ALA A 99 6.61 9.51 19.61
N SER A 100 7.92 9.76 19.71
CA SER A 100 8.67 10.29 18.56
C SER A 100 8.86 9.21 17.48
N LEU A 101 9.04 9.60 16.22
CA LEU A 101 9.34 8.66 15.13
C LEU A 101 10.57 7.80 15.45
N LYS A 102 11.63 8.40 15.99
CA LYS A 102 12.83 7.68 16.43
C LYS A 102 12.52 6.62 17.50
N GLU A 103 11.66 6.94 18.45
CA GLU A 103 11.27 5.97 19.49
C GLU A 103 10.49 4.79 18.91
N LEU A 104 9.59 5.04 17.95
CA LEU A 104 8.86 3.99 17.24
C LEU A 104 9.83 3.09 16.47
N GLU A 105 10.77 3.67 15.73
CA GLU A 105 11.81 2.94 15.00
C GLU A 105 12.72 2.12 15.92
N ASP A 106 13.19 2.71 17.02
CA ASP A 106 14.02 2.04 18.02
C ASP A 106 13.29 0.84 18.66
N ASN A 107 11.95 0.83 18.60
CA ASN A 107 11.09 -0.25 19.06
C ASN A 107 10.50 -1.10 17.92
N HIS A 108 11.04 -1.00 16.70
CA HIS A 108 10.64 -1.82 15.55
C HIS A 108 9.17 -1.65 15.14
N ILE A 109 8.63 -0.46 15.31
CA ILE A 109 7.31 -0.06 14.81
C ILE A 109 7.51 0.78 13.54
N ALA A 110 6.86 0.39 12.45
CA ALA A 110 6.83 1.18 11.22
C ALA A 110 5.73 2.25 11.33
N PRO A 111 6.08 3.55 11.42
CA PRO A 111 5.09 4.60 11.60
C PRO A 111 4.46 5.04 10.28
N THR A 112 3.21 5.53 10.37
CA THR A 112 2.66 6.42 9.35
C THR A 112 3.29 7.80 9.52
N LEU A 113 3.94 8.30 8.46
CA LEU A 113 4.66 9.57 8.46
C LEU A 113 3.71 10.75 8.25
N GLU A 114 2.80 10.62 7.30
CA GLU A 114 1.76 11.59 6.99
C GLU A 114 0.55 10.92 6.36
N THR A 115 -0.58 11.63 6.35
CA THR A 115 -1.84 11.11 5.82
C THR A 115 -2.53 12.17 4.98
N PHE A 116 -3.20 11.75 3.92
CA PHE A 116 -4.02 12.64 3.09
C PHE A 116 -5.23 11.89 2.54
N TRP A 117 -6.10 12.60 1.83
CA TRP A 117 -7.29 12.04 1.20
C TRP A 117 -7.24 12.24 -0.31
N ILE A 118 -7.77 11.26 -1.04
CA ILE A 118 -8.02 11.36 -2.48
C ILE A 118 -9.53 11.30 -2.70
N ASP A 119 -10.05 12.29 -3.41
CA ASP A 119 -11.39 12.26 -3.98
C ASP A 119 -11.32 11.57 -5.35
N GLY A 120 -11.68 10.30 -5.39
CA GLY A 120 -11.54 9.43 -6.56
C GLY A 120 -12.89 9.04 -7.17
N PRO A 121 -12.88 8.43 -8.36
CA PRO A 121 -14.11 8.00 -9.04
C PRO A 121 -14.90 6.94 -8.24
N ASN A 122 -14.21 6.23 -7.34
CA ASN A 122 -14.76 5.14 -6.53
C ASN A 122 -15.07 5.57 -5.09
N GLY A 123 -14.91 6.85 -4.76
CA GLY A 123 -15.23 7.42 -3.44
C GLY A 123 -14.05 8.19 -2.82
N TRP A 124 -14.15 8.41 -1.51
CA TRP A 124 -13.11 9.08 -0.73
C TRP A 124 -12.15 8.06 -0.15
N HIS A 125 -10.86 8.21 -0.49
CA HIS A 125 -9.83 7.25 -0.13
C HIS A 125 -8.86 7.84 0.89
N PHE A 126 -8.72 7.16 2.02
CA PHE A 126 -7.72 7.50 3.02
C PHE A 126 -6.35 6.98 2.58
N CYS A 127 -5.34 7.84 2.62
CA CYS A 127 -3.99 7.54 2.18
C CYS A 127 -3.00 7.72 3.32
N SER A 128 -2.14 6.72 3.51
CA SER A 128 -1.05 6.73 4.49
C SER A 128 0.29 6.66 3.80
N VAL A 129 1.18 7.60 4.13
CA VAL A 129 2.55 7.67 3.63
C VAL A 129 3.48 7.06 4.67
N MET A 130 4.34 6.15 4.25
CA MET A 130 5.26 5.39 5.10
C MET A 130 6.65 5.34 4.46
N GLU A 131 7.64 4.92 5.25
CA GLU A 131 8.94 4.50 4.72
C GLU A 131 8.77 3.30 3.77
N VAL A 132 9.64 3.20 2.76
CA VAL A 132 9.70 1.99 1.94
C VAL A 132 10.43 0.90 2.72
N LEU A 133 9.74 -0.21 2.95
CA LEU A 133 10.27 -1.41 3.58
C LEU A 133 10.48 -2.49 2.52
N GLY A 134 11.34 -3.46 2.85
CA GLY A 134 11.68 -4.60 2.00
C GLY A 134 10.65 -5.72 2.13
N SER A 135 11.07 -6.92 1.73
CA SER A 135 10.19 -8.08 1.73
C SER A 135 9.67 -8.43 3.13
N THR A 136 8.56 -9.17 3.13
CA THR A 136 8.02 -9.70 4.37
C THR A 136 8.96 -10.76 4.95
N VAL A 137 8.88 -11.01 6.26
CA VAL A 137 9.60 -12.11 6.91
C VAL A 137 9.18 -13.45 6.32
N ALA A 138 7.94 -13.57 5.82
CA ALA A 138 7.49 -14.77 5.11
C ALA A 138 8.31 -15.01 3.82
N ASP A 139 8.41 -14.00 2.95
CA ASP A 139 9.14 -14.11 1.68
C ASP A 139 10.65 -14.29 1.92
N TRP A 140 11.19 -13.54 2.88
CA TRP A 140 12.58 -13.69 3.31
C TRP A 140 12.88 -15.12 3.80
N SER A 141 12.00 -15.71 4.60
CA SER A 141 12.19 -17.09 5.10
C SER A 141 12.17 -18.15 4.00
N MET A 142 11.56 -17.84 2.85
CA MET A 142 11.53 -18.70 1.67
C MET A 142 12.72 -18.45 0.72
N GLY A 143 13.61 -17.50 1.05
CA GLY A 143 14.73 -17.11 0.18
C GLY A 143 14.30 -16.37 -1.08
N LEU A 144 13.10 -15.78 -1.06
CA LEU A 144 12.52 -15.04 -2.19
C LEU A 144 12.90 -13.55 -2.16
N ASP A 145 13.70 -13.12 -1.19
CA ASP A 145 14.19 -11.75 -1.07
C ASP A 145 15.57 -11.61 -1.74
N PRO A 146 15.67 -10.96 -2.91
CA PRO A 146 16.95 -10.73 -3.57
C PRO A 146 17.80 -9.64 -2.88
N LEU A 147 17.21 -8.85 -1.98
CA LEU A 147 17.84 -7.70 -1.31
C LEU A 147 18.35 -8.02 0.10
N VAL A 148 17.84 -9.10 0.72
CA VAL A 148 18.28 -9.56 2.03
C VAL A 148 18.90 -10.95 1.90
N PRO A 149 20.23 -11.07 1.89
CA PRO A 149 20.92 -12.36 1.82
C PRO A 149 20.47 -13.29 2.96
N SER A 150 20.18 -14.56 2.66
CA SER A 150 19.70 -15.54 3.67
C SER A 150 20.67 -15.73 4.85
N ALA A 151 21.96 -15.42 4.65
CA ALA A 151 23.00 -15.48 5.68
C ALA A 151 23.06 -14.23 6.59
N ALA A 152 22.41 -13.11 6.24
CA ALA A 152 22.56 -11.81 6.91
C ALA A 152 21.58 -11.57 8.07
N ALA A 153 20.46 -12.31 8.12
CA ALA A 153 19.43 -12.13 9.15
C ALA A 153 19.31 -13.38 10.02
N ASN A 154 19.73 -13.26 11.27
CA ASN A 154 19.53 -14.30 12.27
C ASN A 154 18.06 -14.31 12.69
N ILE A 155 17.35 -15.42 12.43
CA ILE A 155 15.94 -15.60 12.84
C ILE A 155 15.72 -15.28 14.33
N LYS A 156 16.72 -15.53 15.19
CA LYS A 156 16.65 -15.18 16.62
C LYS A 156 16.62 -13.67 16.83
N ASP A 157 17.40 -12.92 16.04
CA ASP A 157 17.40 -11.46 16.11
C ASP A 157 16.07 -10.91 15.57
N ALA A 158 15.52 -11.46 14.49
CA ALA A 158 14.20 -11.10 13.99
C ALA A 158 13.11 -11.35 15.04
N CYS A 159 13.07 -12.53 15.65
CA CYS A 159 12.14 -12.85 16.73
C CYS A 159 12.29 -11.90 17.94
N ARG A 160 13.53 -11.54 18.31
CA ARG A 160 13.78 -10.57 19.40
C ARG A 160 13.23 -9.19 19.06
N GLN A 161 13.43 -8.72 17.83
CA GLN A 161 12.92 -7.43 17.38
C GLN A 161 11.39 -7.40 17.32
N ILE A 162 10.76 -8.45 16.78
CA ILE A 162 9.31 -8.62 16.76
C ILE A 162 8.75 -8.61 18.19
N ALA A 163 9.34 -9.39 19.10
CA ALA A 163 8.91 -9.44 20.50
C ALA A 163 9.03 -8.06 21.19
N LYS A 164 10.08 -7.29 20.88
CA LYS A 164 10.25 -5.92 21.39
C LYS A 164 9.17 -4.98 20.86
N GLY A 165 8.84 -5.04 19.57
CA GLY A 165 7.75 -4.25 18.99
C GLY A 165 6.39 -4.59 19.59
N VAL A 166 6.08 -5.88 19.77
CA VAL A 166 4.85 -6.33 20.43
C VAL A 166 4.78 -5.84 21.87
N GLN A 167 5.87 -5.97 22.63
CA GLN A 167 5.95 -5.44 24.00
C GLN A 167 5.68 -3.93 24.03
N TYR A 168 6.23 -3.18 23.08
CA TYR A 168 6.05 -1.75 22.98
C TYR A 168 4.60 -1.36 22.68
N LEU A 169 3.92 -2.06 21.77
CA LEU A 169 2.48 -1.89 21.51
C LEU A 169 1.65 -2.17 22.77
N HIS A 170 1.92 -3.28 23.45
CA HIS A 170 1.21 -3.65 24.67
C HIS A 170 1.39 -2.62 25.80
N LYS A 171 2.56 -1.99 25.91
CA LYS A 171 2.81 -0.90 26.88
C LYS A 171 1.90 0.30 26.63
N HIS A 172 1.46 0.52 25.39
CA HIS A 172 0.53 1.59 25.00
C HIS A 172 -0.93 1.13 24.95
N GLY A 173 -1.23 -0.09 25.43
CA GLY A 173 -2.59 -0.65 25.42
C GLY A 173 -3.07 -1.09 24.03
N ILE A 174 -2.16 -1.26 23.08
CA ILE A 174 -2.47 -1.61 21.69
C ILE A 174 -2.17 -3.10 21.48
N CYS A 175 -3.14 -3.85 20.98
CA CYS A 175 -2.92 -5.19 20.43
C CYS A 175 -2.78 -5.07 18.90
N HIS A 176 -1.78 -5.73 18.31
CA HIS A 176 -1.59 -5.68 16.86
C HIS A 176 -2.79 -6.28 16.09
N GLY A 177 -3.44 -7.32 16.63
CA GLY A 177 -4.63 -7.93 16.02
C GLY A 177 -4.39 -8.87 14.82
N ASP A 178 -3.24 -8.80 14.14
CA ASP A 178 -2.88 -9.67 13.00
C ASP A 178 -1.36 -9.89 12.88
N LEU A 179 -0.72 -10.32 13.97
CA LEU A 179 0.73 -10.56 13.97
C LEU A 179 1.06 -11.88 13.26
N ARG A 180 1.58 -11.78 12.04
CA ARG A 180 2.02 -12.91 11.21
C ARG A 180 3.21 -12.52 10.33
N ALA A 181 3.94 -13.50 9.81
CA ALA A 181 5.16 -13.27 9.03
C ALA A 181 4.97 -12.38 7.78
N HIS A 182 3.75 -12.35 7.20
CA HIS A 182 3.41 -11.46 6.08
C HIS A 182 3.22 -9.99 6.49
N ASN A 183 3.00 -9.71 7.78
CA ASN A 183 2.79 -8.36 8.30
C ASN A 183 4.03 -7.83 9.04
N VAL A 184 5.17 -8.53 8.94
CA VAL A 184 6.46 -8.05 9.44
C VAL A 184 7.37 -7.86 8.23
N LEU A 185 7.82 -6.62 8.01
CA LEU A 185 8.65 -6.25 6.88
C LEU A 185 10.09 -6.00 7.30
N MET A 186 11.02 -6.25 6.39
CA MET A 186 12.44 -5.98 6.60
C MET A 186 12.76 -4.51 6.37
N ARG A 187 13.59 -3.91 7.23
CA ARG A 187 14.03 -2.51 7.02
C ARG A 187 15.10 -2.46 5.93
N LEU A 188 14.87 -1.61 4.93
CA LEU A 188 15.89 -1.28 3.92
C LEU A 188 16.78 -0.14 4.42
N LYS A 189 18.06 -0.15 4.03
CA LYS A 189 19.00 0.93 4.35
C LYS A 189 19.48 1.58 3.07
N GLY A 190 19.54 2.90 3.06
CA GLY A 190 20.09 3.68 1.95
C GLY A 190 19.24 3.67 0.68
N ILE A 191 17.94 3.33 0.78
CA ILE A 191 17.06 3.32 -0.40
C ILE A 191 16.98 4.70 -1.07
N ASP A 192 16.99 5.78 -0.28
CA ASP A 192 16.99 7.17 -0.77
C ASP A 192 18.29 7.57 -1.48
N GLN A 193 19.31 6.71 -1.48
CA GLN A 193 20.55 6.90 -2.25
C GLN A 193 20.45 6.26 -3.63
N LEU A 194 19.41 5.48 -3.90
CA LEU A 194 19.19 4.80 -5.16
C LEU A 194 18.45 5.71 -6.13
N GLU A 195 18.93 5.74 -7.37
CA GLU A 195 18.19 6.31 -8.49
C GLU A 195 17.04 5.38 -8.91
N LYS A 196 16.06 5.93 -9.65
CA LYS A 196 14.88 5.18 -10.13
C LYS A 196 15.27 3.91 -10.89
N THR A 197 16.28 4.00 -11.76
CA THR A 197 16.78 2.87 -12.55
C THR A 197 17.34 1.75 -11.67
N GLN A 198 18.18 2.09 -10.69
CA GLN A 198 18.73 1.13 -9.75
C GLN A 198 17.65 0.48 -8.89
N LEU A 199 16.63 1.26 -8.50
CA LEU A 199 15.51 0.73 -7.76
C LEU A 199 14.72 -0.28 -8.62
N LEU A 200 14.44 0.04 -9.88
CA LEU A 200 13.75 -0.87 -10.80
C LEU A 200 14.58 -2.12 -11.14
N GLU A 201 15.91 -2.03 -11.20
CA GLU A 201 16.78 -3.22 -11.29
C GLU A 201 16.60 -4.17 -10.10
N LEU A 202 16.27 -3.64 -8.92
CA LEU A 202 16.06 -4.42 -7.70
C LEU A 202 14.64 -4.94 -7.55
N THR A 203 13.64 -4.16 -7.97
CA THR A 203 12.22 -4.53 -7.82
C THR A 203 11.63 -5.23 -9.05
N GLY A 204 12.33 -5.19 -10.18
CA GLY A 204 11.77 -5.48 -11.49
C GLY A 204 11.06 -4.26 -12.10
N GLU A 205 10.87 -4.32 -13.41
CA GLU A 205 10.04 -3.36 -14.14
C GLU A 205 8.55 -3.68 -13.92
N PRO A 206 7.69 -2.66 -13.75
CA PRO A 206 6.28 -2.89 -13.50
C PRO A 206 5.57 -3.44 -14.74
N GLU A 207 4.97 -4.63 -14.60
CA GLU A 207 4.15 -5.22 -15.66
C GLU A 207 2.75 -4.57 -15.70
N CYS A 208 2.43 -3.99 -16.86
CA CYS A 208 1.15 -3.32 -17.13
C CYS A 208 0.30 -4.16 -18.10
N TYR A 209 -1.00 -4.17 -17.84
CA TYR A 209 -2.06 -4.86 -18.55
C TYR A 209 -3.18 -3.85 -18.79
N ASP A 210 -3.78 -3.88 -19.97
CA ASP A 210 -4.94 -3.04 -20.25
C ASP A 210 -6.19 -3.62 -19.59
N VAL A 211 -7.04 -2.76 -19.00
CA VAL A 211 -8.40 -3.15 -18.59
C VAL A 211 -9.39 -2.28 -19.32
N GLN A 212 -10.42 -2.94 -19.84
CA GLN A 212 -11.52 -2.25 -20.48
C GLN A 212 -12.50 -1.74 -19.42
N VAL A 213 -12.79 -0.45 -19.52
CA VAL A 213 -13.81 0.24 -18.73
C VAL A 213 -15.13 0.12 -19.49
N LEU A 214 -16.05 -0.73 -19.04
CA LEU A 214 -17.38 -0.83 -19.63
C LEU A 214 -18.30 0.20 -18.97
N ARG A 215 -18.93 1.03 -19.82
CA ARG A 215 -20.00 1.95 -19.38
C ARG A 215 -21.31 1.19 -19.36
N VAL A 216 -21.88 0.95 -18.18
CA VAL A 216 -23.25 0.40 -18.11
C VAL A 216 -24.22 1.57 -18.12
N THR A 217 -24.90 1.77 -19.25
CA THR A 217 -26.04 2.70 -19.30
C THR A 217 -27.26 1.95 -18.78
N LEU A 218 -27.66 2.19 -17.53
CA LEU A 218 -28.94 1.69 -17.01
C LEU A 218 -30.08 2.37 -17.79
N HIS A 219 -30.59 1.70 -18.82
CA HIS A 219 -31.90 2.05 -19.36
C HIS A 219 -32.95 1.71 -18.29
N ARG A 220 -33.39 2.73 -17.56
CA ARG A 220 -34.55 2.66 -16.69
C ARG A 220 -35.75 2.31 -17.58
N ILE A 221 -36.15 1.04 -17.60
CA ILE A 221 -37.42 0.64 -18.22
C ILE A 221 -38.51 1.29 -17.37
N SER A 222 -39.14 2.35 -17.89
CA SER A 222 -40.38 2.86 -17.30
C SER A 222 -41.40 1.73 -17.41
N ARG A 223 -41.84 1.21 -16.27
CA ARG A 223 -43.11 0.52 -16.20
C ARG A 223 -44.17 1.61 -16.21
N ASP A 224 -44.74 1.86 -17.39
CA ASP A 224 -45.99 2.58 -17.49
C ASP A 224 -47.05 1.72 -16.78
N TYR A 225 -47.65 2.26 -15.72
CA TYR A 225 -48.87 1.75 -15.08
C TYR A 225 -50.04 2.62 -15.50
#